data_AF-A0A7V6RMX3-F1
#
_entry.id   AF-A0A7V6RMX3-F1
#
_cell.length_a   1.000
_cell.length_b   1.000
_cell.length_c   1.000
_cell.angle_alpha   90.00
_cell.angle_beta   90.00
_cell.angle_gamma   90.00
#
_symmetry.space_group_name_H-M   'P 1'
#
loop_
_entity.id
_entity.type
_entity.pdbx_description
1 polymer ?
#
loop_
_entity_poly.entity_id
_entity_poly.type
_entity_poly.pdbx_seq_one_letter_code
_entity_poly.pdbx_strand_id
1 'polypeptide(L)'
;SYTQAIEILKESRQKFDYPVEWGSDLQTEHERYLSEKVLGRPVFVTDYPKDIKAFYMRQNDDGKTVAAMDLLVPGVGELIGGSQREERADLLESRMQELKMDKQDLWWYLELRKYGGVKHAGFGLGFERLIMYLTGVNNIRDVIPFPRTVGSCEF
;
A
#
# COMPACT_ATOMS: atom_id res chain seq x y z
N SER A 1 3.13 8.90 9.83
CA SER A 1 1.86 8.59 9.14
C SER A 1 1.87 9.19 7.73
N TYR A 2 0.90 8.80 6.88
CA TYR A 2 0.68 9.35 5.55
C TYR A 2 0.50 10.87 5.59
N THR A 3 -0.28 11.38 6.55
CA THR A 3 -0.49 12.82 6.72
C THR A 3 0.83 13.57 6.89
N GLN A 4 1.73 13.07 7.74
CA GLN A 4 3.06 13.65 7.93
C GLN A 4 3.93 13.51 6.67
N ALA A 5 3.83 12.39 5.94
CA ALA A 5 4.55 12.21 4.69
C ALA A 5 4.15 13.27 3.64
N ILE A 6 2.86 13.56 3.52
CA ILE A 6 2.34 14.63 2.64
C ILE A 6 2.85 16.02 3.09
N GLU A 7 2.85 16.32 4.39
CA GLU A 7 3.38 17.58 4.93
C GLU A 7 4.87 17.75 4.58
N ILE A 8 5.69 16.74 4.83
CA ILE A 8 7.13 16.73 4.51
C ILE A 8 7.35 16.95 3.00
N LEU A 9 6.61 16.24 2.15
CA LEU A 9 6.73 16.35 0.71
C LEU A 9 6.36 17.75 0.22
N LYS A 10 5.29 18.36 0.76
CA LYS A 10 4.90 19.74 0.46
C LYS A 10 5.94 20.76 0.92
N GLU A 11 6.51 20.58 2.10
CA GLU A 11 7.52 21.48 2.66
C GLU A 11 8.87 21.40 1.94
N SER A 12 9.17 20.27 1.29
CA SER A 12 10.44 20.05 0.60
C SER A 12 10.73 21.05 -0.54
N ARG A 13 9.69 21.67 -1.11
CA ARG A 13 9.75 22.50 -2.33
C ARG A 13 10.40 21.79 -3.53
N GLN A 14 10.55 20.47 -3.46
CA GLN A 14 11.01 19.66 -4.57
C GLN A 14 9.94 19.66 -5.66
N LYS A 15 10.37 19.76 -6.92
CA LYS A 15 9.46 19.59 -8.04
C LYS A 15 9.23 18.11 -8.27
N PHE A 16 7.98 17.68 -8.13
CA PHE A 16 7.49 16.35 -8.44
C PHE A 16 6.64 16.40 -9.71
N ASP A 17 6.64 15.32 -10.48
CA ASP A 17 5.81 15.22 -11.68
C ASP A 17 4.33 14.95 -11.32
N TYR A 18 4.09 14.30 -10.18
CA TYR A 18 2.77 13.99 -9.65
C TYR A 18 2.41 14.88 -8.45
N PRO A 19 1.12 15.24 -8.30
CA PRO A 19 0.67 16.12 -7.23
C PRO A 19 0.88 15.49 -5.85
N VAL A 20 1.34 16.32 -4.91
CA VAL A 20 1.48 15.96 -3.50
C VAL A 20 0.28 16.53 -2.75
N GLU A 21 -0.81 15.76 -2.67
CA GLU A 21 -2.05 16.19 -2.03
C GLU A 21 -2.61 15.11 -1.09
N TRP A 22 -3.22 15.54 0.02
CA TRP A 22 -3.86 14.59 0.94
C TRP A 22 -5.07 13.97 0.25
N GLY A 23 -5.14 12.64 0.23
CA GLY A 23 -6.13 11.89 -0.53
C GLY A 23 -5.62 11.38 -1.88
N SER A 24 -4.43 11.79 -2.33
CA SER A 24 -3.74 11.19 -3.49
C SER A 24 -2.76 10.12 -3.04
N ASP A 25 -2.62 9.05 -3.82
CA ASP A 25 -1.66 8.00 -3.51
C ASP A 25 -0.21 8.48 -3.78
N LEU A 26 0.72 8.02 -2.95
CA LEU A 26 2.14 8.36 -3.12
C LEU A 26 2.67 7.67 -4.38
N GLN A 27 3.39 8.42 -5.20
CA GLN A 27 4.07 7.86 -6.36
C GLN A 27 5.50 7.45 -5.99
N THR A 28 6.11 6.59 -6.81
CA THR A 28 7.48 6.10 -6.55
C THR A 28 8.49 7.23 -6.36
N GLU A 29 8.33 8.38 -7.03
CA GLU A 29 9.19 9.55 -6.80
C GLU A 29 9.06 10.13 -5.38
N HIS A 30 7.84 10.15 -4.83
CA HIS A 30 7.55 10.64 -3.48
C HIS A 30 8.11 9.65 -2.44
N GLU A 31 7.87 8.36 -2.65
CA GLU A 31 8.35 7.28 -1.78
C GLU A 31 9.87 7.23 -1.69
N ARG A 32 10.53 7.32 -2.85
CA ARG A 32 11.99 7.38 -2.93
C ARG A 32 12.53 8.66 -2.31
N TYR A 33 11.87 9.80 -2.48
CA TYR A 33 12.28 11.03 -1.82
C TYR A 33 12.24 10.89 -0.28
N LEU A 34 11.16 10.33 0.27
CA LEU A 34 11.02 10.10 1.72
C LEU A 34 12.12 9.17 2.26
N SER A 35 12.36 8.04 1.59
CA SER A 35 13.31 7.03 2.05
C SER A 35 14.78 7.40 1.78
N GLU A 36 15.09 8.05 0.65
CA GLU A 36 16.46 8.37 0.25
C GLU A 36 16.93 9.74 0.73
N LYS A 37 16.08 10.78 0.64
CA LYS A 37 16.49 12.18 0.86
C LYS A 37 16.12 12.69 2.23
N VAL A 38 14.92 12.36 2.71
CA VAL A 38 14.45 12.84 4.02
C VAL A 38 15.06 12.01 5.15
N LEU A 39 14.93 10.69 5.08
CA LEU A 39 15.33 9.80 6.18
C LEU A 39 16.61 9.02 5.93
N GLY A 40 17.00 8.81 4.66
CA GLY A 40 18.22 8.07 4.28
C GLY A 40 18.22 6.61 4.74
N ARG A 41 17.05 6.01 4.98
CA ARG A 41 16.85 4.66 5.52
C ARG A 41 15.45 4.15 5.18
N PRO A 42 15.16 2.85 5.36
CA PRO A 42 13.80 2.32 5.23
C PRO A 42 12.79 3.03 6.13
N VAL A 43 11.57 3.23 5.61
CA VAL A 43 10.51 4.03 6.26
C VAL A 43 9.19 3.30 6.18
N PHE A 44 8.47 3.20 7.30
CA PHE A 44 7.05 2.83 7.27
C PHE A 44 6.19 4.08 7.16
N VAL A 45 5.35 4.13 6.14
CA VAL A 45 4.26 5.10 6.05
C VAL A 45 2.97 4.37 6.46
N THR A 46 2.23 4.94 7.40
CA THR A 46 1.03 4.31 7.99
C THR A 46 -0.18 5.21 7.87
N ASP A 47 -1.38 4.65 8.05
CA ASP A 47 -2.63 5.40 8.19
C ASP A 47 -3.02 6.17 6.93
N TYR A 48 -3.11 5.45 5.81
CA TYR A 48 -3.50 6.02 4.52
C TYR A 48 -4.99 6.39 4.47
N PRO A 49 -5.39 7.37 3.64
CA PRO A 49 -6.79 7.72 3.43
C PRO A 49 -7.60 6.50 2.97
N LYS A 50 -8.78 6.30 3.55
CA LYS A 50 -9.62 5.13 3.26
C LYS A 50 -10.01 5.03 1.79
N ASP A 51 -10.18 6.17 1.13
CA ASP A 51 -10.75 6.26 -0.22
C ASP A 51 -9.81 5.85 -1.35
N ILE A 52 -8.51 5.72 -1.06
CA ILE A 52 -7.51 5.24 -2.01
C ILE A 52 -6.99 3.84 -1.66
N LYS A 53 -7.53 3.19 -0.64
CA LYS A 53 -7.10 1.86 -0.20
C LYS A 53 -8.25 0.86 -0.27
N ALA A 54 -7.89 -0.43 -0.25
CA ALA A 54 -8.81 -1.53 -0.45
C ALA A 54 -9.87 -1.65 0.66
N PHE A 55 -11.04 -2.19 0.31
CA PHE A 55 -12.20 -2.35 1.20
C PHE A 55 -11.93 -3.13 2.50
N TYR A 56 -10.95 -4.04 2.49
CA TYR A 56 -10.68 -4.94 3.61
C TYR A 56 -9.80 -4.32 4.70
N MET A 57 -9.25 -3.11 4.50
CA MET A 57 -8.36 -2.49 5.46
C MET A 57 -9.18 -1.92 6.64
N ARG A 58 -8.74 -2.15 7.88
CA ARG A 58 -9.47 -1.70 9.08
C ARG A 58 -9.60 -0.18 9.07
N GLN A 59 -10.82 0.32 9.23
CA GLN A 59 -11.08 1.76 9.36
C GLN A 59 -10.61 2.25 10.74
N ASN A 60 -9.77 3.29 10.73
CA ASN A 60 -9.29 3.92 11.94
C ASN A 60 -10.40 4.73 12.62
N ASP A 61 -10.20 5.03 13.91
CA ASP A 61 -11.22 5.70 14.73
C ASP A 61 -11.39 7.20 14.35
N ASP A 62 -10.52 7.72 13.48
CA ASP A 62 -10.62 9.08 12.92
C ASP A 62 -11.67 9.22 11.78
N GLY A 63 -12.23 8.09 11.31
CA GLY A 63 -13.22 8.04 10.22
C GLY A 63 -12.71 8.42 8.83
N LYS A 64 -11.41 8.69 8.69
CA LYS A 64 -10.76 9.21 7.47
C LYS A 64 -9.70 8.26 6.92
N THR A 65 -9.00 7.54 7.78
CA THR A 65 -7.87 6.68 7.42
C THR A 65 -8.17 5.20 7.67
N VAL A 66 -7.34 4.35 7.11
CA VAL A 66 -7.32 2.91 7.38
C VAL A 66 -5.96 2.51 7.93
N ALA A 67 -5.92 1.44 8.73
CA ALA A 67 -4.72 0.85 9.31
C ALA A 67 -3.85 0.13 8.26
N ALA A 68 -3.47 0.85 7.21
CA ALA A 68 -2.54 0.45 6.16
C ALA A 68 -1.11 0.80 6.56
N MET A 69 -0.15 0.05 6.03
CA MET A 69 1.27 0.37 6.11
C MET A 69 1.96 -0.02 4.81
N ASP A 70 2.86 0.85 4.36
CA ASP A 70 3.76 0.61 3.24
C ASP A 70 5.20 0.79 3.73
N LEU A 71 6.08 -0.20 3.50
CA LEU A 71 7.51 -0.14 3.76
C LEU A 71 8.22 0.39 2.52
N LEU A 72 8.77 1.57 2.63
CA LEU A 72 9.53 2.24 1.59
C LEU A 72 11.03 1.99 1.82
N VAL A 73 11.74 1.54 0.80
CA VAL A 73 13.19 1.34 0.84
C VAL A 73 13.91 2.21 -0.20
N PRO A 74 15.13 2.69 0.11
CA PRO A 74 15.95 3.41 -0.84
C PRO A 74 16.15 2.64 -2.16
N GLY A 75 16.18 3.34 -3.29
CA GLY A 75 16.39 2.78 -4.63
C GLY A 75 15.12 2.23 -5.28
N VAL A 76 14.35 1.40 -4.58
CA VAL A 76 13.18 0.71 -5.15
C VAL A 76 11.85 1.44 -4.90
N GLY A 77 11.68 2.10 -3.74
CA GLY A 77 10.37 2.61 -3.30
C GLY A 77 9.65 1.59 -2.42
N GLU A 78 8.34 1.42 -2.59
CA GLU A 78 7.57 0.41 -1.85
C GLU A 78 8.08 -1.03 -2.05
N LEU A 79 8.43 -1.70 -0.95
CA LEU A 79 8.84 -3.10 -0.91
C LEU A 79 7.76 -4.02 -0.31
N ILE A 80 7.10 -3.58 0.76
CA ILE A 80 6.04 -4.32 1.46
C ILE A 80 4.82 -3.42 1.58
N GLY A 81 3.64 -3.94 1.23
CA GLY A 81 2.36 -3.29 1.46
C GLY A 81 1.47 -4.18 2.33
N GLY A 82 0.84 -3.61 3.35
CA GLY A 82 0.07 -4.37 4.33
C GLY A 82 -0.99 -3.58 5.04
N SER A 83 -1.82 -4.29 5.82
CA SER A 83 -2.80 -3.64 6.68
C SER A 83 -3.26 -4.56 7.81
N GLN A 84 -3.77 -3.95 8.88
CA GLN A 84 -4.77 -4.64 9.70
C GLN A 84 -6.04 -4.82 8.86
N ARG A 85 -6.70 -5.97 9.00
CA ARG A 85 -7.93 -6.28 8.27
C ARG A 85 -9.13 -5.84 9.09
N GLU A 86 -10.17 -5.34 8.43
CA GLU A 86 -11.42 -5.00 9.09
C GLU A 86 -12.08 -6.26 9.64
N GLU A 87 -12.04 -6.38 10.97
CA GLU A 87 -12.59 -7.51 11.70
C GLU A 87 -14.07 -7.32 12.06
N ARG A 88 -14.58 -6.08 12.02
CA ARG A 88 -15.96 -5.75 12.38
C ARG A 88 -16.86 -5.94 11.15
N ALA A 89 -17.77 -6.90 11.23
CA ALA A 89 -18.57 -7.34 10.09
C ALA A 89 -19.45 -6.21 9.51
N ASP A 90 -20.08 -5.43 10.38
CA ASP A 90 -20.90 -4.27 10.06
C ASP A 90 -20.14 -3.19 9.27
N LEU A 91 -18.92 -2.84 9.72
CA LEU A 91 -18.10 -1.86 9.02
C LEU A 91 -17.54 -2.37 7.69
N LEU A 92 -17.15 -3.65 7.64
CA LEU A 92 -16.70 -4.29 6.39
C LEU A 92 -17.83 -4.31 5.36
N GLU A 93 -19.03 -4.70 5.76
CA GLU A 93 -20.21 -4.73 4.91
C GLU A 93 -20.62 -3.33 4.43
N SER A 94 -20.56 -2.32 5.30
CA SER A 94 -20.80 -0.92 4.93
C SER A 94 -19.80 -0.46 3.87
N ARG A 95 -18.50 -0.76 4.06
CA ARG A 95 -17.46 -0.37 3.11
C ARG A 95 -17.62 -1.06 1.75
N MET A 96 -18.01 -2.33 1.74
CA MET A 96 -18.32 -3.05 0.50
C MET A 96 -19.49 -2.40 -0.25
N GLN A 97 -20.53 -1.95 0.47
CA GLN A 97 -21.66 -1.24 -0.13
C GLN A 97 -21.26 0.11 -0.71
N GLU A 98 -20.44 0.90 0.00
CA GLU A 98 -19.89 2.18 -0.48
C GLU A 98 -19.13 2.01 -1.81
N LEU A 99 -18.38 0.91 -1.94
CA LEU A 99 -17.60 0.57 -3.13
C LEU A 99 -18.39 -0.24 -4.18
N LYS A 100 -19.71 -0.40 -3.99
CA LYS A 100 -20.62 -1.11 -4.90
C LYS A 100 -20.18 -2.56 -5.20
N MET A 101 -19.62 -3.24 -4.20
CA MET A 101 -19.22 -4.64 -4.31
C MET A 101 -20.40 -5.57 -4.02
N ASP A 102 -20.51 -6.66 -4.78
CA ASP A 102 -21.50 -7.70 -4.48
C ASP A 102 -21.03 -8.54 -3.27
N LYS A 103 -21.87 -8.60 -2.25
CA LYS A 103 -21.60 -9.41 -1.05
C LYS A 103 -21.66 -10.90 -1.36
N GLN A 104 -22.43 -11.30 -2.38
CA GLN A 104 -22.62 -12.71 -2.74
C GLN A 104 -21.34 -13.33 -3.30
N ASP A 105 -20.46 -12.56 -3.93
CA ASP A 105 -19.17 -13.05 -4.43
C ASP A 105 -18.17 -13.35 -3.30
N LEU A 106 -18.34 -12.66 -2.16
CA LEU A 106 -17.44 -12.71 -1.00
C LEU A 106 -18.16 -13.17 0.27
N TRP A 107 -19.26 -13.92 0.14
CA TRP A 107 -20.07 -14.38 1.27
C TRP A 107 -19.21 -15.13 2.31
N TRP A 108 -18.34 -16.02 1.85
CA TRP A 108 -17.44 -16.83 2.67
C TRP A 108 -16.42 -15.96 3.41
N TYR A 109 -15.99 -14.84 2.81
CA TYR A 109 -15.04 -13.92 3.42
C TYR A 109 -15.67 -13.10 4.55
N LEU A 110 -16.96 -12.77 4.43
CA LEU A 110 -17.74 -12.13 5.49
C LEU A 110 -17.99 -13.09 6.66
N GLU A 111 -18.21 -14.38 6.39
CA GLU A 111 -18.42 -15.37 7.45
C GLU A 111 -17.21 -15.54 8.38
N LEU A 112 -16.00 -15.27 7.90
CA LEU A 112 -14.78 -15.22 8.74
C LEU A 112 -14.91 -14.23 9.91
N ARG A 113 -15.79 -13.23 9.82
CA ARG A 113 -16.03 -12.25 10.89
C ARG A 113 -17.16 -12.67 11.83
N LYS A 114 -18.03 -13.60 11.42
CA LYS A 114 -19.21 -14.03 12.19
C LYS A 114 -18.86 -15.06 13.26
N TYR A 115 -17.95 -15.98 12.97
CA TYR A 115 -17.65 -17.13 13.84
C TYR A 115 -16.26 -17.00 14.47
N GLY A 116 -16.16 -16.21 15.53
CA GLY A 116 -14.90 -16.05 16.26
C GLY A 116 -13.90 -15.12 15.58
N GLY A 117 -14.39 -14.02 14.98
CA GLY A 117 -13.55 -12.99 14.38
C GLY A 117 -12.46 -12.48 15.34
N VAL A 118 -11.25 -12.30 14.82
CA VAL A 118 -10.08 -11.85 15.59
C VAL A 118 -9.46 -10.61 14.96
N LYS A 119 -8.75 -9.81 15.77
CA LYS A 119 -7.86 -8.78 15.23
C LYS A 119 -6.70 -9.47 14.52
N HIS A 120 -6.58 -9.24 13.22
CA HIS A 120 -5.55 -9.86 12.38
C HIS A 120 -5.00 -8.86 11.37
N ALA A 121 -3.73 -9.04 11.03
CA ALA A 121 -3.01 -8.21 10.08
C ALA A 121 -2.16 -9.09 9.16
N GLY A 122 -1.81 -8.56 8.00
CA GLY A 122 -0.93 -9.24 7.06
C GLY A 122 -0.38 -8.28 6.02
N PHE A 123 0.57 -8.75 5.24
CA PHE A 123 1.25 -7.96 4.21
C PHE A 123 1.59 -8.83 2.99
N GLY A 124 1.85 -8.17 1.87
CA GLY A 124 2.45 -8.74 0.69
C GLY A 124 3.87 -8.18 0.50
N LEU A 125 4.75 -9.00 -0.04
CA LEU A 125 6.13 -8.63 -0.37
C LEU A 125 6.32 -8.81 -1.88
N GLY A 126 6.81 -7.78 -2.55
CA GLY A 126 7.24 -7.92 -3.94
C GLY A 126 8.56 -8.69 -4.00
N PHE A 127 8.51 -9.98 -4.36
CA PHE A 127 9.69 -10.85 -4.31
C PHE A 127 10.79 -10.38 -5.28
N GLU A 128 10.44 -10.03 -6.51
CA GLU A 128 11.38 -9.48 -7.50
C GLU A 128 11.93 -8.12 -7.03
N ARG A 129 11.10 -7.28 -6.40
CA ARG A 129 11.56 -6.01 -5.80
C ARG A 129 12.56 -6.24 -4.67
N LEU A 130 12.39 -7.29 -3.86
CA LEU A 130 13.38 -7.68 -2.85
C LEU A 130 14.70 -8.09 -3.51
N ILE A 131 14.66 -8.88 -4.58
CA ILE A 131 15.87 -9.28 -5.30
C ILE A 131 16.57 -8.05 -5.89
N MET A 132 15.84 -7.11 -6.50
CA MET A 132 16.39 -5.84 -6.98
C MET A 132 17.11 -5.09 -5.86
N TYR A 133 16.45 -4.96 -4.70
CA TYR A 133 17.01 -4.24 -3.56
C TYR A 133 18.29 -4.90 -3.02
N LEU A 134 18.34 -6.23 -2.95
CA LEU A 134 19.51 -6.97 -2.46
C LEU A 134 20.68 -7.01 -3.46
N THR A 135 20.38 -7.06 -4.76
CA THR A 135 21.39 -7.21 -5.81
C THR A 135 21.87 -5.88 -6.40
N GLY A 136 21.13 -4.79 -6.19
CA GLY A 136 21.39 -3.49 -6.81
C GLY A 136 20.99 -3.41 -8.29
N VAL A 137 20.30 -4.42 -8.81
CA VAL A 137 19.80 -4.43 -10.19
C VAL A 137 18.61 -3.47 -10.32
N ASN A 138 18.67 -2.57 -11.31
CA ASN A 138 17.71 -1.48 -11.45
C ASN A 138 16.43 -1.84 -12.24
N ASN A 139 16.45 -2.92 -13.03
CA ASN A 139 15.32 -3.31 -13.87
C ASN A 139 14.71 -4.61 -13.35
N ILE A 140 13.41 -4.59 -13.05
CA ILE A 140 12.67 -5.75 -12.53
C ILE A 140 12.70 -6.96 -13.47
N ARG A 141 12.95 -6.74 -14.77
CA ARG A 141 13.05 -7.80 -15.78
C ARG A 141 14.30 -8.65 -15.63
N ASP A 142 15.35 -8.10 -14.99
CA ASP A 142 16.67 -8.74 -14.90
C ASP A 142 16.81 -9.57 -13.60
N VAL A 143 15.77 -9.59 -12.77
CA VAL A 143 15.72 -10.35 -11.50
C VAL A 143 14.72 -11.52 -11.54
N ILE A 144 14.16 -11.80 -12.72
CA ILE A 144 13.30 -12.95 -12.99
C ILE A 144 13.78 -13.63 -14.28
N PRO A 145 13.83 -14.97 -14.39
CA PRO A 145 14.42 -15.63 -15.55
C PRO A 145 13.76 -15.26 -16.88
N PHE A 146 12.42 -15.24 -16.91
CA PHE A 146 11.63 -15.01 -18.11
C PHE A 146 10.51 -14.00 -17.81
N PRO A 147 10.81 -12.68 -17.85
CA PRO A 147 9.84 -11.65 -17.47
C PRO A 147 8.62 -11.66 -18.39
N ARG A 148 7.47 -11.25 -17.85
CA ARG A 148 6.22 -11.09 -18.61
C ARG A 148 5.82 -9.62 -18.59
N THR A 149 5.71 -9.01 -19.76
CA THR A 149 5.35 -7.60 -19.91
C THR A 149 4.39 -7.42 -21.08
N VAL A 150 3.73 -6.26 -21.17
CA VAL A 150 2.87 -5.93 -22.32
C VAL A 150 3.67 -6.11 -23.63
N GLY A 151 3.16 -6.96 -24.52
CA GLY A 151 3.81 -7.28 -25.79
C GLY A 151 4.94 -8.32 -25.73
N SER A 152 5.23 -8.94 -24.58
CA SER A 152 6.27 -9.99 -24.45
C SER A 152 5.82 -11.16 -23.56
N CYS A 153 5.82 -12.35 -24.14
CA CYS A 153 5.53 -13.62 -23.45
C CYS A 153 6.55 -14.74 -23.81
N GLU A 154 7.68 -14.37 -24.39
CA GLU A 154 8.75 -15.29 -24.78
C GLU A 154 9.63 -15.69 -23.58
N PHE A 155 10.60 -16.57 -23.80
CA PHE A 155 11.65 -16.86 -22.82
C PHE A 155 12.63 -15.69 -22.74
#